data_AF-A0A1Q3JZ69-F1
#
_entry.id   AF-A0A1Q3JZ69-F1
#
_cell.length_a   1.000
_cell.length_b   1.000
_cell.length_c   1.000
_cell.angle_alpha   90.00
_cell.angle_beta   90.00
_cell.angle_gamma   90.00
#
_symmetry.space_group_name_H-M   'P 1'
#
loop_
_entity.id
_entity.type
_entity.pdbx_description
1 polymer ?
#
loop_
_entity_poly.entity_id
_entity_poly.type
_entity_poly.pdbx_seq_one_letter_code
_entity_poly.pdbx_strand_id
1 'polypeptide(L)'
;MRTGAAAFEDIKKTSDANRRVWQLLDESGDDMRIHPHLWAGISTVRVGAGIAIVGDPRQVAATIQEFVDAGCTTFCLSGYPHAEAARIFSQKVMPYFEGRIADRLPAVA
;
A
#
# COMPACT_ATOMS: atom_id res chain seq x y z
N MET A 1 -4.23 29.90 -4.18
CA MET A 1 -3.49 28.63 -4.35
C MET A 1 -2.53 28.52 -3.17
N ARG A 2 -2.78 27.67 -2.17
CA ARG A 2 -1.87 27.52 -1.02
C ARG A 2 -0.69 26.67 -1.47
N THR A 3 0.52 27.25 -1.52
CA THR A 3 1.76 26.55 -1.85
C THR A 3 2.63 26.40 -0.60
N GLY A 4 3.34 25.28 -0.48
CA GLY A 4 4.27 25.00 0.62
C GLY A 4 3.70 24.17 1.78
N ALA A 5 4.43 24.11 2.90
CA ALA A 5 4.18 23.27 4.08
C ALA A 5 2.75 23.38 4.67
N ALA A 6 2.08 24.51 4.48
CA ALA A 6 0.68 24.69 4.90
C ALA A 6 -0.30 23.79 4.13
N ALA A 7 -0.06 23.55 2.83
CA ALA A 7 -0.86 22.61 2.05
C ALA A 7 -0.60 21.14 2.46
N PHE A 8 0.61 20.83 2.93
CA PHE A 8 0.94 19.53 3.50
C PHE A 8 0.18 19.29 4.80
N GLU A 9 0.12 20.28 5.70
CA GLU A 9 -0.62 20.18 6.95
C GLU A 9 -2.14 20.12 6.77
N ASP A 10 -2.67 20.83 5.78
CA ASP A 10 -4.09 20.75 5.45
C ASP A 10 -4.46 19.32 5.02
N ILE A 11 -3.65 18.66 4.18
CA ILE A 11 -3.92 17.27 3.73
C ILE A 11 -3.88 16.26 4.89
N LYS A 12 -3.04 16.46 5.91
CA LYS A 12 -3.02 15.57 7.09
C LYS A 12 -4.36 15.44 7.78
N LYS A 13 -5.23 16.45 7.63
CA LYS A 13 -6.50 16.59 8.37
C LYS A 13 -7.74 16.41 7.51
N THR A 14 -7.61 16.10 6.22
CA THR A 14 -8.75 16.05 5.29
C THR A 14 -9.70 14.87 5.50
N SER A 15 -9.23 13.75 6.07
CA SER A 15 -10.05 12.55 6.32
C SER A 15 -9.55 11.74 7.50
N ASP A 16 -10.40 10.87 8.07
CA ASP A 16 -9.98 9.90 9.10
C ASP A 16 -8.88 8.97 8.62
N ALA A 17 -8.94 8.55 7.35
CA ALA A 17 -7.90 7.72 6.74
C ALA A 17 -6.55 8.44 6.73
N ASN A 18 -6.51 9.72 6.33
CA ASN A 18 -5.28 10.51 6.34
C ASN A 18 -4.77 10.70 7.77
N ARG A 19 -5.65 11.04 8.72
CA ARG A 19 -5.27 11.16 10.14
C ARG A 19 -4.63 9.87 10.66
N ARG A 20 -5.20 8.71 10.35
CA ARG A 20 -4.68 7.42 10.83
C ARG A 20 -3.33 7.06 10.23
N VAL A 21 -3.07 7.39 8.96
CA VAL A 21 -1.75 7.16 8.33
C VAL A 21 -0.65 7.95 9.05
N TRP A 22 -0.91 9.21 9.41
CA TRP A 22 0.06 10.02 10.17
C TRP A 22 0.27 9.52 11.59
N GLN A 23 -0.81 9.16 12.28
CA GLN A 23 -0.71 8.55 13.61
C GLN A 23 0.16 7.28 13.57
N LEU A 24 -0.07 6.41 12.58
CA LEU A 24 0.73 5.19 12.39
C LEU A 24 2.20 5.50 12.12
N LEU A 25 2.51 6.56 11.36
CA LEU A 25 3.89 6.99 11.14
C LEU A 25 4.54 7.47 12.45
N ASP A 26 3.86 8.31 13.23
CA ASP A 26 4.36 8.82 14.51
C ASP A 26 4.58 7.67 15.53
N GLU A 27 3.73 6.64 15.50
CA GLU A 27 3.81 5.45 16.36
C GLU A 27 4.86 4.41 15.90
N SER A 28 5.40 4.53 14.69
CA SER A 28 6.20 3.47 14.04
C SER A 28 7.69 3.44 14.37
N GLY A 29 8.16 4.34 15.24
CA GLY A 29 9.55 4.42 15.69
C GLY A 29 10.55 4.74 14.57
N ASP A 30 11.84 4.53 14.85
CA ASP A 30 12.93 4.94 13.96
C ASP A 30 12.93 4.21 12.61
N ASP A 31 12.47 2.95 12.58
CA ASP A 31 12.39 2.12 11.37
C ASP A 31 11.17 2.43 10.49
N MET A 32 10.22 3.21 11.02
CA MET A 32 8.95 3.54 10.39
C MET A 32 8.13 2.30 9.96
N ARG A 33 8.25 1.19 10.70
CA ARG A 33 7.55 -0.08 10.43
C ARG A 33 6.41 -0.29 11.42
N ILE A 34 5.24 -0.65 10.91
CA ILE A 34 4.04 -0.95 11.73
C ILE A 34 3.68 -2.45 11.72
N HIS A 35 4.33 -3.22 10.85
CA HIS A 35 4.23 -4.69 10.73
C HIS A 35 5.52 -5.16 10.01
N PRO A 36 5.95 -6.45 10.11
CA PRO A 36 7.16 -6.93 9.45
C PRO A 36 7.37 -6.49 7.99
N HIS A 37 6.27 -6.41 7.21
CA HIS A 37 6.31 -5.99 5.81
C HIS A 37 5.47 -4.74 5.51
N LEU A 38 5.08 -3.97 6.52
CA LEU A 38 4.33 -2.71 6.35
C LEU A 38 5.16 -1.52 6.81
N TRP A 39 5.48 -0.65 5.87
CA TRP A 39 6.34 0.51 6.06
C TRP A 39 5.58 1.82 5.86
N ALA A 40 5.54 2.65 6.90
CA ALA A 40 4.86 3.95 6.90
C ALA A 40 5.72 5.08 6.30
N GLY A 41 7.04 4.87 6.15
CA GLY A 41 7.97 5.92 5.73
C GLY A 41 7.68 6.53 4.35
N ILE A 42 6.93 5.86 3.48
CA ILE A 42 6.49 6.41 2.19
C ILE A 42 5.71 7.74 2.34
N SER A 43 5.00 7.93 3.46
CA SER A 43 4.24 9.15 3.74
C SER A 43 5.13 10.39 3.96
N THR A 44 6.43 10.21 4.23
CA THR A 44 7.41 11.31 4.39
C THR A 44 7.77 12.00 3.06
N VAL A 45 7.65 11.28 1.95
CA VAL A 45 8.01 11.77 0.60
C VAL A 45 6.82 11.92 -0.33
N ARG A 46 5.71 11.23 -0.05
CA ARG A 46 4.47 11.33 -0.83
C ARG A 46 3.25 11.40 0.07
N VAL A 47 2.64 12.59 0.08
CA VAL A 47 1.37 12.82 0.78
C VAL A 47 0.25 12.00 0.14
N GLY A 48 -0.55 11.31 0.95
CA GLY A 48 -1.68 10.52 0.49
C GLY A 48 -1.32 9.13 -0.07
N ALA A 49 -0.02 8.76 -0.14
CA ALA A 49 0.34 7.34 -0.15
C ALA A 49 0.13 6.80 1.27
N GLY A 50 -0.77 5.82 1.39
CA GLY A 50 -0.85 5.00 2.60
C GLY A 50 0.42 4.16 2.80
N ILE A 51 0.35 3.24 3.74
CA ILE A 51 1.43 2.32 4.11
C ILE A 51 1.87 1.46 2.91
N ALA A 52 3.18 1.27 2.74
CA ALA A 52 3.75 0.45 1.68
C ALA A 52 4.01 -0.98 2.16
N ILE A 53 3.74 -1.97 1.30
CA ILE A 53 4.19 -3.36 1.51
C ILE A 53 5.62 -3.50 0.99
N VAL A 54 6.57 -3.92 1.83
CA VAL A 54 7.99 -4.01 1.48
C VAL A 54 8.56 -5.40 1.86
N GLY A 55 9.09 -6.09 0.86
CA GLY A 55 9.69 -7.42 1.01
C GLY A 55 10.01 -8.07 -0.33
N ASP A 56 10.38 -9.34 -0.29
CA ASP A 56 10.44 -10.18 -1.48
C ASP A 56 9.03 -10.51 -2.03
N PRO A 57 8.89 -11.05 -3.27
CA PRO A 57 7.58 -11.28 -3.86
C PRO A 57 6.66 -12.22 -3.05
N ARG A 58 7.22 -13.21 -2.36
CA ARG A 58 6.46 -14.14 -1.51
C ARG A 58 5.98 -13.44 -0.24
N GLN A 59 6.82 -12.63 0.38
CA GLN A 59 6.47 -11.81 1.55
C GLN A 59 5.36 -10.80 1.23
N VAL A 60 5.46 -10.14 0.06
CA VAL A 60 4.42 -9.23 -0.42
C VAL A 60 3.10 -9.98 -0.62
N ALA A 61 3.13 -11.14 -1.28
CA ALA A 61 1.93 -11.96 -1.48
C ALA A 61 1.30 -12.42 -0.15
N ALA A 62 2.12 -12.88 0.80
CA ALA A 62 1.66 -13.29 2.14
C ALA A 62 1.02 -12.12 2.90
N THR A 63 1.61 -10.92 2.83
CA THR A 63 1.05 -9.73 3.49
C THR A 63 -0.30 -9.32 2.87
N ILE A 64 -0.43 -9.39 1.54
CA ILE A 64 -1.74 -9.17 0.88
C ILE A 64 -2.74 -10.24 1.31
N GLN A 65 -2.30 -11.48 1.49
CA GLN A 65 -3.16 -12.56 1.96
C GLN A 65 -3.72 -12.30 3.36
N GLU A 66 -2.95 -11.72 4.28
CA GLU A 66 -3.45 -11.34 5.60
C GLU A 66 -4.63 -10.35 5.51
N PHE A 67 -4.58 -9.39 4.59
CA PHE A 67 -5.71 -8.49 4.32
C PHE A 67 -6.90 -9.22 3.71
N VAL A 68 -6.66 -10.18 2.81
CA VAL A 68 -7.72 -11.03 2.24
C VAL A 68 -8.40 -11.85 3.33
N ASP A 69 -7.63 -12.44 4.25
CA ASP A 69 -8.14 -13.23 5.37
C ASP A 69 -8.92 -12.35 6.37
N ALA A 70 -8.55 -11.08 6.49
CA ALA A 70 -9.30 -10.06 7.24
C ALA A 70 -10.57 -9.56 6.52
N GLY A 71 -10.83 -10.02 5.28
CA GLY A 71 -12.05 -9.72 4.51
C GLY A 71 -11.90 -8.64 3.43
N CYS A 72 -10.69 -8.15 3.15
CA CYS A 72 -10.47 -7.22 2.04
C CYS A 72 -10.57 -7.94 0.69
N THR A 73 -11.42 -7.45 -0.22
CA THR A 73 -11.67 -8.08 -1.53
C THR A 73 -11.03 -7.34 -2.71
N THR A 74 -10.70 -6.06 -2.52
CA THR A 74 -10.25 -5.18 -3.60
C THR A 74 -9.08 -4.33 -3.10
N PHE A 75 -8.04 -4.20 -3.92
CA PHE A 75 -6.82 -3.48 -3.57
C PHE A 75 -6.50 -2.41 -4.62
N CYS A 76 -6.31 -1.17 -4.16
CA CYS A 76 -5.78 -0.08 -5.00
C CYS A 76 -4.28 0.02 -4.76
N LEU A 77 -3.50 -0.72 -5.54
CA LEU A 77 -2.05 -0.79 -5.39
C LEU A 77 -1.34 0.22 -6.29
N SER A 78 -0.20 0.71 -5.84
CA SER A 78 0.70 1.53 -6.65
C SER A 78 2.16 1.27 -6.24
N GLY A 79 3.08 1.46 -7.18
CA GLY A 79 4.53 1.47 -6.93
C GLY A 79 5.23 2.43 -7.88
N TYR A 80 6.53 2.70 -7.69
CA TYR A 80 7.24 3.72 -8.45
C TYR A 80 8.43 3.12 -9.22
N PRO A 81 8.60 3.42 -10.52
CA PRO A 81 7.63 4.05 -11.43
C PRO A 81 6.41 3.16 -11.68
N HIS A 82 5.23 3.75 -11.90
CA HIS A 82 3.95 3.01 -11.93
C HIS A 82 3.89 1.86 -12.94
N ALA A 83 4.28 2.09 -14.19
CA ALA A 83 4.22 1.06 -15.23
C ALA A 83 5.16 -0.12 -14.95
N GLU A 84 6.39 0.18 -14.53
CA GLU A 84 7.37 -0.85 -14.21
C GLU A 84 7.00 -1.63 -12.94
N ALA A 85 6.50 -0.94 -11.91
CA ALA A 85 6.02 -1.59 -10.70
C ALA A 85 4.84 -2.54 -10.98
N ALA A 86 3.90 -2.13 -11.84
CA ALA A 86 2.79 -2.98 -12.25
C ALA A 86 3.27 -4.23 -13.00
N ARG A 87 4.26 -4.07 -13.91
CA ARG A 87 4.87 -5.19 -14.64
C ARG A 87 5.63 -6.14 -13.72
N ILE A 88 6.37 -5.62 -12.75
CA ILE A 88 7.06 -6.45 -11.74
C ILE A 88 6.05 -7.21 -10.89
N PHE A 89 4.99 -6.54 -10.44
CA PHE A 89 3.93 -7.15 -9.64
C PHE A 89 3.23 -8.29 -10.38
N SER A 90 2.86 -8.06 -11.65
CA SER A 90 2.21 -9.09 -12.47
C SER A 90 3.10 -10.31 -12.73
N GLN A 91 4.42 -10.11 -12.84
CA GLN A 91 5.35 -11.22 -13.11
C GLN A 91 5.79 -11.95 -11.85
N LYS A 92 5.93 -11.25 -10.72
CA LYS A 92 6.59 -11.80 -9.52
C LYS A 92 5.64 -12.09 -8.38
N VAL A 93 4.55 -11.34 -8.24
CA VAL A 93 3.63 -11.43 -7.09
C VAL A 93 2.34 -12.14 -7.47
N MET A 94 1.75 -11.78 -8.62
CA MET A 94 0.50 -12.42 -9.09
C MET A 94 0.53 -13.96 -9.16
N PRO A 95 1.65 -14.63 -9.54
CA PRO A 95 1.70 -16.09 -9.56
C PRO A 95 1.37 -16.77 -8.22
N TYR A 96 1.57 -16.10 -7.08
CA TYR A 96 1.20 -16.64 -5.76
C TYR A 96 -0.32 -16.66 -5.50
N PHE A 97 -1.12 -16.05 -6.39
CA PHE A 97 -2.58 -16.00 -6.29
C PHE A 97 -3.29 -16.77 -7.41
N GLU A 98 -2.55 -17.40 -8.32
CA GLU A 98 -3.10 -18.24 -9.38
C GLU A 98 -3.97 -19.35 -8.80
N GLY A 99 -5.11 -19.63 -9.45
CA GLY A 99 -6.14 -20.58 -8.96
C GLY A 99 -7.05 -20.05 -7.85
N ARG A 100 -6.68 -18.99 -7.12
CA ARG A 100 -7.52 -18.38 -6.07
C ARG A 100 -8.28 -17.14 -6.54
N ILE A 101 -7.69 -16.39 -7.47
CA ILE A 101 -8.27 -15.20 -8.10
C ILE A 101 -9.06 -15.56 -9.37
N ALA A 102 -8.63 -16.59 -10.11
CA ALA A 102 -9.22 -16.97 -11.40
C ALA A 102 -10.70 -17.37 -11.32
N ASP A 103 -11.12 -17.97 -10.20
CA ASP A 103 -12.52 -18.40 -9.99
C ASP A 103 -13.48 -17.22 -9.69
N ARG A 104 -12.95 -16.01 -9.45
CA ARG A 104 -13.73 -14.84 -9.01
C ARG A 104 -13.58 -13.59 -9.88
N LEU A 105 -12.62 -13.55 -10.80
CA LEU A 105 -12.52 -12.44 -11.75
C LEU A 105 -13.38 -12.71 -12.99
N PRO A 106 -14.19 -11.75 -13.46
CA PRO A 106 -14.80 -11.86 -14.76
C PRO A 106 -13.69 -12.03 -15.80
N ALA A 107 -13.79 -13.07 -16.63
CA ALA A 107 -12.91 -13.22 -17.78
C ALA A 107 -12.96 -11.93 -18.59
N VAL A 108 -11.79 -11.35 -18.86
CA VAL A 108 -11.69 -10.17 -19.72
C VAL A 108 -12.12 -10.64 -21.12
N ALA A 109 -13.25 -10.10 -21.59
CA ALA A 109 -13.81 -10.36 -22.91
C ALA A 109 -12.97 -9.69 -24.01
#